data_AF-A0A9D5UXV3-F1
#
_entry.id   AF-A0A9D5UXV3-F1
#
_cell.length_a   1.000
_cell.length_b   1.000
_cell.length_c   1.000
_cell.angle_alpha   90.00
_cell.angle_beta   90.00
_cell.angle_gamma   90.00
#
_symmetry.space_group_name_H-M   'P 1'
#
loop_
_entity.id
_entity.type
_entity.pdbx_description
1 polymer ?
#
loop_
_entity_poly.entity_id
_entity_poly.type
_entity_poly.pdbx_seq_one_letter_code
_entity_poly.pdbx_strand_id
1 'polypeptide(L)'
;MLEMIIKGGVVMVPIGICSVVALAIIIERIWALRRGRVIPERAVKEISTLVRRGELDRAMAVCVQCDCTYGRIVLSGLRLAGERRSVIKEAVEECGRIEVIHLERYLTLLGTIAAIAPLLGLLGTVTGMIDVFSVISVQGVGDPGALAGGIGEALYTTVGGLVVAIPALAFHRYFNRTIDRHVAELEQFTLTVVEHIKSEN
;
A
#
# COMPACT_ATOMS: atom_id res chain seq x y z
N MET A 1 -3.87 20.59 -14.80
CA MET A 1 -3.25 20.46 -13.46
C MET A 1 -2.46 21.72 -13.09
N LEU A 2 -1.42 22.13 -13.83
CA LEU A 2 -0.68 23.37 -13.52
C LEU A 2 -1.57 24.63 -13.46
N GLU A 3 -2.51 24.79 -14.39
CA GLU A 3 -3.48 25.90 -14.32
C GLU A 3 -4.47 25.78 -13.15
N MET A 4 -4.83 24.56 -12.72
CA MET A 4 -5.69 24.35 -11.54
C MET A 4 -4.95 24.65 -10.24
N ILE A 5 -3.64 24.37 -10.18
CA ILE A 5 -2.81 24.66 -9.01
C ILE A 5 -2.64 26.18 -8.83
N ILE A 6 -2.49 26.91 -9.92
CA ILE A 6 -2.35 28.38 -9.89
C ILE A 6 -3.71 29.05 -9.56
N LYS A 7 -4.84 28.45 -9.97
CA LYS A 7 -6.19 29.00 -9.76
C LYS A 7 -6.92 28.53 -8.50
N GLY A 8 -6.43 27.49 -7.80
CA GLY A 8 -7.10 26.89 -6.64
C GLY A 8 -6.53 27.33 -5.29
N GLY A 9 -5.77 28.43 -5.25
CA GLY A 9 -5.27 29.01 -4.00
C GLY A 9 -4.26 28.16 -3.22
N VAL A 10 -4.02 28.57 -1.98
CA VAL A 10 -2.99 27.97 -1.10
C VAL A 10 -3.30 26.50 -0.77
N VAL A 11 -4.59 26.13 -0.72
CA VAL A 11 -5.04 24.77 -0.38
C VAL A 11 -4.73 23.76 -1.51
N MET A 12 -4.46 24.21 -2.74
CA MET A 12 -4.00 23.30 -3.81
C MET A 12 -2.59 22.77 -3.59
N VAL A 13 -1.73 23.46 -2.83
CA VAL A 13 -0.37 23.01 -2.55
C VAL A 13 -0.36 21.68 -1.78
N PRO A 14 -1.03 21.54 -0.61
CA PRO A 14 -1.08 20.26 0.09
C PRO A 14 -1.78 19.15 -0.73
N ILE A 15 -2.81 19.48 -1.51
CA ILE A 15 -3.45 18.50 -2.43
C ILE A 15 -2.44 18.01 -3.49
N GLY A 16 -1.62 18.91 -4.03
CA GLY A 16 -0.55 18.57 -4.96
C GLY A 16 0.49 17.64 -4.35
N ILE A 17 0.91 17.89 -3.11
CA ILE A 17 1.82 17.02 -2.37
C ILE A 17 1.19 15.63 -2.16
N CYS A 18 -0.06 15.57 -1.73
CA CYS A 18 -0.81 14.33 -1.60
C CYS A 18 -0.87 13.55 -2.92
N SER A 19 -1.03 14.22 -4.06
CA SER A 19 -1.04 13.61 -5.38
C SER A 19 0.29 12.93 -5.71
N VAL A 20 1.40 13.64 -5.54
CA VAL A 20 2.74 13.12 -5.84
C VAL A 20 3.08 11.94 -4.92
N VAL A 21 2.79 12.07 -3.62
CA VAL A 21 3.04 10.99 -2.65
C VAL A 21 2.17 9.77 -2.94
N ALA A 22 0.88 9.95 -3.21
CA ALA A 22 -0.02 8.85 -3.56
C ALA A 22 0.46 8.12 -4.83
N LEU A 23 0.84 8.86 -5.87
CA LEU A 23 1.35 8.28 -7.10
C LEU A 23 2.65 7.48 -6.87
N ALA A 24 3.58 8.03 -6.09
CA ALA A 24 4.81 7.33 -5.73
C ALA A 24 4.53 6.01 -4.99
N ILE A 25 3.62 6.03 -4.02
CA ILE A 25 3.20 4.82 -3.29
C ILE A 25 2.55 3.81 -4.22
N ILE A 26 1.66 4.25 -5.12
CA ILE A 26 0.97 3.36 -6.07
C ILE A 26 1.99 2.64 -6.96
N ILE A 27 2.94 3.36 -7.54
CA ILE A 27 3.96 2.78 -8.42
C ILE A 27 4.83 1.78 -7.64
N GLU A 28 5.30 2.18 -6.46
CA GLU A 28 6.15 1.33 -5.61
C GLU A 28 5.42 0.06 -5.16
N ARG A 29 4.15 0.16 -4.77
CA ARG A 29 3.33 -1.00 -4.37
C ARG A 29 3.00 -1.92 -5.54
N ILE A 30 2.73 -1.40 -6.74
CA ILE A 30 2.53 -2.23 -7.95
C ILE A 30 3.77 -3.10 -8.21
N TRP A 31 4.97 -2.60 -7.94
CA TRP A 31 6.21 -3.35 -8.13
C TRP A 31 6.50 -4.31 -6.96
N ALA A 32 6.31 -3.85 -5.73
CA ALA A 32 6.57 -4.65 -4.52
C ALA A 32 5.63 -5.85 -4.39
N LEU A 33 4.34 -5.67 -4.70
CA LEU A 33 3.30 -6.71 -4.57
C LEU A 33 3.20 -7.64 -5.79
N ARG A 34 4.13 -7.54 -6.75
CA ARG A 34 4.16 -8.47 -7.88
C ARG A 34 4.36 -9.89 -7.38
N ARG A 35 3.54 -10.81 -7.87
CA ARG A 35 3.57 -12.23 -7.47
C ARG A 35 4.97 -12.84 -7.59
N GLY A 36 5.72 -12.51 -8.65
CA GLY A 36 7.08 -13.00 -8.84
C GLY A 36 8.09 -12.58 -7.76
N ARG A 37 7.81 -11.55 -6.95
CA ARG A 37 8.66 -11.12 -5.82
C ARG A 37 8.18 -11.67 -4.49
N VAL A 38 6.88 -11.89 -4.32
CA VAL A 38 6.29 -12.38 -3.06
C VAL A 38 6.27 -13.92 -3.03
N ILE A 39 5.71 -14.54 -4.07
CA ILE A 39 5.54 -15.99 -4.22
C ILE A 39 5.94 -16.41 -5.66
N PRO A 40 7.25 -16.48 -5.96
CA PRO A 40 7.69 -17.01 -7.25
C PRO A 40 7.36 -18.51 -7.37
N GLU A 41 6.56 -18.88 -8.37
CA GLU A 41 6.10 -20.28 -8.56
C GLU A 41 7.26 -21.29 -8.67
N ARG A 42 8.39 -20.88 -9.26
CA ARG A 42 9.60 -21.70 -9.35
C ARG A 42 10.18 -21.99 -7.96
N ALA A 43 10.32 -20.98 -7.12
CA ALA A 43 10.85 -21.12 -5.77
C ALA A 43 9.95 -22.02 -4.91
N VAL A 44 8.63 -21.86 -4.97
CA VAL A 44 7.68 -22.71 -4.25
C VAL A 44 7.83 -24.18 -4.64
N LYS A 45 7.87 -24.47 -5.95
CA LYS A 45 8.03 -25.85 -6.46
C LYS A 45 9.38 -26.45 -6.10
N GLU A 46 10.46 -25.69 -6.23
CA GLU A 46 11.82 -26.16 -5.95
C GLU A 46 12.03 -26.42 -4.45
N ILE A 47 11.66 -25.45 -3.59
CA ILE A 47 11.77 -25.58 -2.14
C ILE A 47 10.92 -26.76 -1.65
N SER A 48 9.66 -26.86 -2.07
CA SER A 48 8.79 -27.97 -1.66
C SER A 48 9.31 -29.33 -2.12
N THR A 49 9.93 -29.42 -3.30
CA THR A 49 10.54 -30.66 -3.79
C THR A 49 11.78 -31.04 -2.98
N LEU A 50 12.65 -30.08 -2.66
CA LEU A 50 13.86 -30.32 -1.87
C LEU A 50 13.54 -30.74 -0.44
N VAL A 51 12.56 -30.07 0.20
CA VAL A 51 12.11 -30.44 1.55
C VAL A 51 11.50 -31.85 1.56
N ARG A 52 10.69 -32.20 0.55
CA ARG A 52 10.13 -33.57 0.40
C ARG A 52 11.19 -34.66 0.23
N ARG A 53 12.37 -34.31 -0.30
CA ARG A 53 13.50 -35.23 -0.48
C ARG A 53 14.43 -35.29 0.73
N GLY A 54 14.18 -34.50 1.78
CA GLY A 54 15.08 -34.36 2.93
C GLY A 54 16.33 -33.53 2.66
N GLU A 55 16.43 -32.87 1.49
CA GLU A 55 17.59 -32.07 1.10
C GLU A 55 17.51 -30.65 1.70
N LEU A 56 17.47 -30.55 3.04
CA LEU A 56 17.20 -29.30 3.76
C LEU A 56 18.25 -28.21 3.51
N ASP A 57 19.54 -28.56 3.46
CA ASP A 57 20.62 -27.60 3.17
C ASP A 57 20.46 -26.94 1.80
N ARG A 58 20.04 -27.72 0.79
CA ARG A 58 19.77 -27.19 -0.55
C ARG A 58 18.50 -26.34 -0.55
N ALA A 59 17.46 -26.76 0.18
CA ALA A 59 16.25 -25.95 0.33
C ALA A 59 16.55 -24.58 0.97
N MET A 60 17.40 -24.55 2.00
CA MET A 60 17.86 -23.30 2.62
C MET A 60 18.64 -22.42 1.64
N ALA A 61 19.53 -23.00 0.83
CA ALA A 61 20.27 -22.26 -0.19
C ALA A 61 19.34 -21.61 -1.22
N VAL A 62 18.32 -22.32 -1.70
CA VAL A 62 17.32 -21.78 -2.63
C VAL A 62 16.50 -20.66 -1.97
N CYS A 63 16.13 -20.80 -0.69
CA CYS A 63 15.42 -19.76 0.05
C CYS A 63 16.24 -18.46 0.13
N VAL A 64 17.55 -18.55 0.38
CA VAL A 64 18.45 -17.39 0.42
C VAL A 64 18.63 -16.78 -0.98
N GLN A 65 18.77 -17.61 -2.03
CA GLN A 65 18.99 -17.13 -3.39
C GLN A 65 17.78 -16.42 -4.00
N CYS A 66 16.56 -16.88 -3.73
CA CYS A 66 15.36 -16.28 -4.31
C CYS A 66 14.97 -14.93 -3.67
N ASP A 67 15.41 -14.67 -2.43
CA ASP A 67 15.14 -13.44 -1.65
C ASP A 67 13.67 -12.96 -1.71
N CYS A 68 12.73 -13.91 -1.79
CA CYS A 68 11.31 -13.63 -1.82
C CYS A 68 10.67 -13.80 -0.43
N THR A 69 9.50 -13.19 -0.21
CA THR A 69 8.77 -13.31 1.06
C THR A 69 8.53 -14.77 1.46
N TYR A 70 8.08 -15.61 0.52
CA TYR A 70 7.94 -17.05 0.77
C TYR A 70 9.24 -17.71 1.25
N GLY A 71 10.36 -17.41 0.58
CA GLY A 71 11.67 -17.97 0.92
C GLY A 71 12.14 -17.55 2.31
N ARG A 72 11.93 -16.28 2.70
CA ARG A 72 12.29 -15.79 4.05
C ARG A 72 11.50 -16.51 5.15
N ILE A 73 10.20 -16.71 4.94
CA ILE A 73 9.32 -17.40 5.90
C ILE A 73 9.72 -18.88 6.00
N VAL A 74 9.90 -19.58 4.88
CA VAL A 74 10.29 -21.00 4.91
C VAL A 74 11.68 -21.18 5.53
N LEU A 75 12.61 -20.27 5.26
CA LEU A 75 13.96 -20.30 5.83
C LEU A 75 13.94 -20.23 7.36
N SER A 76 13.02 -19.47 7.98
CA SER A 76 12.92 -19.41 9.44
C SER A 76 12.55 -20.77 10.03
N GLY A 77 11.65 -21.51 9.37
CA GLY A 77 11.29 -22.87 9.75
C GLY A 77 12.41 -23.89 9.51
N LEU A 78 13.07 -23.82 8.34
CA LEU A 78 14.16 -24.74 7.98
C LEU A 78 15.38 -24.63 8.91
N ARG A 79 15.69 -23.42 9.40
CA ARG A 79 16.78 -23.20 10.37
C ARG A 79 16.56 -23.89 11.71
N LEU A 80 15.31 -24.21 12.03
CA LEU A 80 14.90 -24.92 13.24
C LEU A 80 14.49 -26.37 12.93
N ALA A 81 14.90 -26.90 11.78
CA ALA A 81 14.68 -28.31 11.47
C ALA A 81 15.31 -29.21 12.56
N GLY A 82 14.57 -30.20 13.02
CA GLY A 82 14.94 -31.05 14.16
C GLY A 82 14.32 -30.62 15.51
N GLU A 83 13.79 -29.40 15.62
CA GLU A 83 13.03 -28.97 16.79
C GLU A 83 11.59 -29.51 16.79
N ARG A 84 10.90 -29.33 17.92
CA ARG A 84 9.46 -29.66 18.03
C ARG A 84 8.65 -28.86 17.00
N ARG A 85 7.65 -29.51 16.38
CA ARG A 85 6.72 -28.88 15.41
C ARG A 85 6.14 -27.55 15.92
N SER A 86 5.86 -27.43 17.21
CA SER A 86 5.34 -26.19 17.81
C SER A 86 6.32 -25.02 17.65
N VAL A 87 7.62 -25.26 17.87
CA VAL A 87 8.68 -24.24 17.78
C VAL A 87 8.89 -23.81 16.34
N ILE A 88 8.91 -24.76 15.40
CA ILE A 88 9.04 -24.47 13.96
C ILE A 88 7.85 -23.65 13.47
N LYS A 89 6.63 -24.07 13.85
CA LYS A 89 5.39 -23.37 13.48
C LYS A 89 5.37 -21.94 14.05
N GLU A 90 5.76 -21.77 15.31
CA GLU A 90 5.83 -20.46 15.96
C GLU A 90 6.81 -19.52 15.25
N ALA A 91 8.02 -19.99 14.91
CA ALA A 91 9.01 -19.19 14.17
C ALA A 91 8.57 -18.81 12.75
N VAL A 92 7.82 -19.71 12.10
CA VAL A 92 7.21 -19.44 10.80
C VAL A 92 6.09 -18.40 10.91
N GLU A 93 5.21 -18.53 11.89
CA GLU A 93 4.10 -17.58 12.12
C GLU A 93 4.63 -16.19 12.51
N GLU A 94 5.65 -16.11 13.35
CA GLU A 94 6.30 -14.86 13.72
C GLU A 94 6.96 -14.18 12.52
N CYS A 95 7.74 -14.93 11.74
CA CYS A 95 8.35 -14.40 10.52
C CYS A 95 7.29 -13.98 9.48
N GLY A 96 6.23 -14.77 9.33
CA GLY A 96 5.09 -14.45 8.49
C GLY A 96 4.44 -13.12 8.87
N ARG A 97 4.19 -12.88 10.16
CA ARG A 97 3.63 -11.60 10.64
C ARG A 97 4.53 -10.41 10.29
N ILE A 98 5.84 -10.56 10.45
CA ILE A 98 6.81 -9.50 10.10
C ILE A 98 6.76 -9.21 8.59
N GLU A 99 6.72 -10.24 7.75
CA GLU A 99 6.63 -10.08 6.31
C GLU A 99 5.31 -9.44 5.86
N VAL A 100 4.18 -9.76 6.51
CA VAL A 100 2.89 -9.11 6.24
C VAL A 100 2.97 -7.61 6.48
N ILE A 101 3.58 -7.19 7.60
CA ILE A 101 3.80 -5.76 7.89
C ILE A 101 4.64 -5.09 6.78
N HIS A 102 5.62 -5.80 6.22
CA HIS A 102 6.41 -5.29 5.08
C HIS A 102 5.61 -5.17 3.78
N LEU A 103 4.69 -6.12 3.52
CA LEU A 103 3.78 -6.06 2.37
C LEU A 103 2.80 -4.88 2.50
N GLU A 104 2.31 -4.59 3.70
CA GLU A 104 1.40 -3.49 4.01
C GLU A 104 2.07 -2.10 4.04
N ARG A 105 3.41 -2.04 3.95
CA ARG A 105 4.16 -0.79 3.99
C ARG A 105 3.56 0.25 3.05
N TYR A 106 3.37 1.47 3.56
CA TYR A 106 2.77 2.63 2.90
C TYR A 106 1.26 2.56 2.60
N LEU A 107 0.58 1.43 2.80
CA LEU A 107 -0.87 1.36 2.58
C LEU A 107 -1.65 2.22 3.55
N THR A 108 -1.25 2.25 4.82
CA THR A 108 -1.88 3.14 5.81
C THR A 108 -1.83 4.60 5.34
N LEU A 109 -0.66 5.06 4.86
CA LEU A 109 -0.48 6.42 4.36
C LEU A 109 -1.33 6.68 3.09
N LEU A 110 -1.39 5.71 2.16
CA LEU A 110 -2.25 5.83 0.98
C LEU A 110 -3.74 5.94 1.37
N GLY A 111 -4.17 5.15 2.35
CA GLY A 111 -5.52 5.22 2.93
C GLY A 111 -5.78 6.56 3.62
N THR A 112 -4.81 7.10 4.35
CA THR A 112 -4.89 8.44 4.95
C THR A 112 -5.03 9.53 3.88
N ILE A 113 -4.24 9.47 2.79
CA ILE A 113 -4.36 10.43 1.68
C ILE A 113 -5.74 10.34 1.04
N ALA A 114 -6.26 9.13 0.82
CA ALA A 114 -7.60 8.92 0.28
C ALA A 114 -8.70 9.55 1.17
N ALA A 115 -8.51 9.57 2.48
CA ALA A 115 -9.45 10.17 3.43
C ALA A 115 -9.31 11.69 3.56
N ILE A 116 -8.08 12.22 3.55
CA ILE A 116 -7.81 13.65 3.80
C ILE A 116 -7.92 14.50 2.54
N ALA A 117 -7.58 13.98 1.35
CA ALA A 117 -7.62 14.76 0.10
C ALA A 117 -9.00 15.39 -0.21
N PRO A 118 -10.15 14.72 0.00
CA PRO A 118 -11.47 15.35 -0.15
C PRO A 118 -11.73 16.43 0.92
N LEU A 119 -11.25 16.21 2.15
CA LEU A 119 -11.39 17.17 3.24
C LEU A 119 -10.58 18.44 2.98
N LEU A 120 -9.40 18.32 2.36
CA LEU A 120 -8.63 19.46 1.87
C LEU A 120 -9.38 20.20 0.75
N GLY A 121 -10.02 19.48 -0.16
CA GLY A 121 -10.87 20.09 -1.19
C GLY A 121 -12.04 20.89 -0.59
N LEU A 122 -12.72 20.30 0.40
CA LEU A 122 -13.78 20.96 1.17
C LEU A 122 -13.26 22.17 1.94
N LEU A 123 -12.10 22.08 2.58
CA LEU A 123 -11.45 23.22 3.23
C LEU A 123 -11.25 24.38 2.25
N GLY A 124 -10.78 24.08 1.03
CA GLY A 124 -10.63 25.06 -0.04
C GLY A 124 -11.95 25.73 -0.44
N THR A 125 -13.08 25.00 -0.41
CA THR A 125 -14.39 25.63 -0.65
C THR A 125 -14.78 26.59 0.46
N VAL A 126 -14.53 26.22 1.71
CA VAL A 126 -14.88 27.04 2.86
C VAL A 126 -14.05 28.32 2.84
N THR A 127 -12.74 28.22 2.58
CA THR A 127 -11.87 29.40 2.48
C THR A 127 -12.25 30.28 1.29
N GLY A 128 -12.48 29.71 0.11
CA GLY A 128 -12.90 30.49 -1.07
C GLY A 128 -14.24 31.20 -0.87
N MET A 129 -15.20 30.56 -0.19
CA MET A 129 -16.48 31.21 0.14
C MET A 129 -16.33 32.32 1.19
N ILE A 130 -15.40 32.18 2.15
CA ILE A 130 -15.08 33.25 3.11
C ILE A 130 -14.55 34.48 2.36
N ASP A 131 -13.67 34.29 1.39
CA ASP A 131 -13.11 35.39 0.59
C ASP A 131 -14.21 36.09 -0.24
N VAL A 132 -15.11 35.31 -0.86
CA VAL A 132 -16.27 35.84 -1.59
C VAL A 132 -17.15 36.71 -0.68
N PHE A 133 -17.50 36.24 0.52
CA PHE A 133 -18.30 37.02 1.47
C PHE A 133 -17.57 38.27 1.98
N SER A 134 -16.25 38.20 2.15
CA SER A 134 -15.44 39.36 2.52
C SER A 134 -15.52 40.45 1.46
N VAL A 135 -15.41 40.10 0.16
CA VAL A 135 -15.55 41.06 -0.94
C VAL A 135 -16.94 41.69 -0.96
N ILE A 136 -18.00 40.87 -0.82
CA ILE A 136 -19.38 41.35 -0.75
C ILE A 136 -19.58 42.34 0.40
N SER A 137 -18.99 42.06 1.57
CA SER A 137 -19.16 42.92 2.76
C SER A 137 -18.54 44.31 2.60
N VAL A 138 -17.46 44.42 1.82
CA VAL A 138 -16.70 45.67 1.64
C VAL A 138 -17.18 46.46 0.42
N GLN A 139 -17.45 45.78 -0.69
CA GLN A 139 -17.71 46.41 -2.00
C GLN A 139 -19.17 46.26 -2.46
N GLY A 140 -20.00 45.51 -1.72
CA GLY A 140 -21.33 45.10 -2.18
C GLY A 140 -21.25 44.05 -3.30
N VAL A 141 -22.37 43.76 -3.94
CA VAL A 141 -22.46 42.76 -5.04
C VAL A 141 -21.90 43.32 -6.38
N GLY A 142 -21.24 44.47 -6.35
CA GLY A 142 -21.00 45.32 -7.52
C GLY A 142 -19.99 44.80 -8.56
N ASP A 143 -19.09 43.88 -8.20
CA ASP A 143 -18.11 43.28 -9.13
C ASP A 143 -18.34 41.76 -9.32
N PRO A 144 -19.07 41.35 -10.37
CA PRO A 144 -19.26 39.95 -10.72
C PRO A 144 -17.95 39.19 -11.02
N GLY A 145 -16.90 39.88 -11.44
CA GLY A 145 -15.60 39.27 -11.79
C GLY A 145 -14.87 38.75 -10.55
N ALA A 146 -14.79 39.56 -9.50
CA ALA A 146 -14.21 39.15 -8.22
C ALA A 146 -14.98 37.97 -7.58
N LEU A 147 -16.31 37.99 -7.66
CA LEU A 147 -17.17 36.90 -7.18
C LEU A 147 -16.92 35.59 -7.93
N ALA A 148 -16.84 35.66 -9.26
CA ALA A 148 -16.57 34.50 -10.11
C ALA A 148 -15.19 33.88 -9.84
N GLY A 149 -14.20 34.70 -9.48
CA GLY A 149 -12.85 34.25 -9.11
C GLY A 149 -12.85 33.35 -7.88
N GLY A 150 -13.39 33.82 -6.75
CA GLY A 150 -13.39 33.07 -5.49
C GLY A 150 -14.28 31.82 -5.52
N ILE A 151 -15.42 31.87 -6.24
CA ILE A 151 -16.26 30.68 -6.46
C ILE A 151 -15.52 29.66 -7.34
N GLY A 152 -14.83 30.13 -8.39
CA GLY A 152 -14.02 29.28 -9.25
C GLY A 152 -12.91 28.57 -8.48
N GLU A 153 -12.18 29.30 -7.64
CA GLU A 153 -11.13 28.77 -6.77
C GLU A 153 -11.66 27.63 -5.88
N ALA A 154 -12.77 27.86 -5.18
CA ALA A 154 -13.44 26.87 -4.33
C ALA A 154 -13.82 25.58 -5.09
N LEU A 155 -14.31 25.72 -6.33
CA LEU A 155 -14.67 24.55 -7.14
C LEU A 155 -13.43 23.78 -7.60
N TYR A 156 -12.36 24.48 -7.98
CA TYR A 156 -11.11 23.83 -8.40
C TYR A 156 -10.45 23.04 -7.26
N THR A 157 -10.46 23.54 -6.02
CA THR A 157 -9.92 22.80 -4.86
C THR A 157 -10.67 21.51 -4.60
N THR A 158 -12.00 21.54 -4.71
CA THR A 158 -12.85 20.35 -4.52
C THR A 158 -12.53 19.28 -5.55
N VAL A 159 -12.52 19.68 -6.82
CA VAL A 159 -12.22 18.76 -7.93
C VAL A 159 -10.80 18.21 -7.76
N GLY A 160 -9.84 19.04 -7.39
CA GLY A 160 -8.47 18.62 -7.11
C GLY A 160 -8.40 17.55 -6.02
N GLY A 161 -9.07 17.77 -4.89
CA GLY A 161 -9.14 16.80 -3.79
C GLY A 161 -9.73 15.46 -4.22
N LEU A 162 -10.83 15.48 -4.99
CA LEU A 162 -11.49 14.27 -5.49
C LEU A 162 -10.63 13.51 -6.51
N VAL A 163 -9.96 14.22 -7.43
CA VAL A 163 -9.07 13.63 -8.44
C VAL A 163 -7.92 12.87 -7.79
N VAL A 164 -7.44 13.30 -6.62
CA VAL A 164 -6.41 12.58 -5.85
C VAL A 164 -7.01 11.44 -5.02
N ALA A 165 -8.13 11.69 -4.36
CA ALA A 165 -8.73 10.75 -3.41
C ALA A 165 -9.27 9.48 -4.08
N ILE A 166 -9.94 9.62 -5.23
CA ILE A 166 -10.60 8.50 -5.91
C ILE A 166 -9.59 7.42 -6.33
N PRO A 167 -8.50 7.75 -7.06
CA PRO A 167 -7.47 6.76 -7.37
C PRO A 167 -6.78 6.21 -6.13
N ALA A 168 -6.44 7.06 -5.15
CA ALA A 168 -5.79 6.62 -3.91
C ALA A 168 -6.64 5.57 -3.16
N LEU A 169 -7.95 5.80 -3.04
CA LEU A 169 -8.87 4.86 -2.41
C LEU A 169 -8.99 3.55 -3.20
N ALA A 170 -9.12 3.64 -4.53
CA ALA A 170 -9.24 2.46 -5.39
C ALA A 170 -8.00 1.57 -5.28
N PHE A 171 -6.81 2.15 -5.36
CA PHE A 171 -5.54 1.42 -5.22
C PHE A 171 -5.31 0.91 -3.80
N HIS A 172 -5.65 1.68 -2.77
CA HIS A 172 -5.59 1.20 -1.39
C HIS A 172 -6.42 -0.08 -1.19
N ARG A 173 -7.67 -0.09 -1.69
CA ARG A 173 -8.54 -1.28 -1.63
C ARG A 173 -8.02 -2.44 -2.48
N TYR A 174 -7.47 -2.15 -3.65
CA TYR A 174 -6.88 -3.15 -4.53
C TYR A 174 -5.65 -3.82 -3.90
N PHE A 175 -4.75 -3.04 -3.30
CA PHE A 175 -3.54 -3.57 -2.66
C PHE A 175 -3.87 -4.38 -1.40
N ASN A 176 -4.80 -3.93 -0.55
CA ASN A 176 -5.25 -4.73 0.59
C ASN A 176 -5.73 -6.12 0.17
N ARG A 177 -6.63 -6.21 -0.82
CA ARG A 177 -7.08 -7.50 -1.36
C ARG A 177 -5.96 -8.34 -1.97
N THR A 178 -4.98 -7.69 -2.58
CA THR A 178 -3.82 -8.38 -3.17
C THR A 178 -2.93 -8.97 -2.08
N ILE A 179 -2.71 -8.24 -0.99
CA ILE A 179 -1.98 -8.72 0.18
C ILE A 179 -2.73 -9.88 0.82
N ASP A 180 -4.03 -9.73 1.12
CA ASP A 180 -4.84 -10.79 1.72
C ASP A 180 -4.73 -12.11 0.94
N ARG A 181 -4.80 -12.04 -0.39
CA ARG A 181 -4.60 -13.22 -1.27
C ARG A 181 -3.20 -13.80 -1.13
N HIS A 182 -2.16 -12.95 -1.15
CA HIS A 182 -0.78 -13.41 -0.99
C HIS A 182 -0.56 -14.04 0.40
N VAL A 183 -1.13 -13.48 1.46
CA VAL A 183 -1.05 -14.04 2.82
C VAL A 183 -1.68 -15.42 2.88
N ALA A 184 -2.89 -15.58 2.34
CA ALA A 184 -3.54 -16.90 2.30
C ALA A 184 -2.72 -17.94 1.52
N GLU A 185 -2.12 -17.55 0.38
CA GLU A 185 -1.22 -18.43 -0.38
C GLU A 185 0.05 -18.78 0.41
N LEU A 186 0.68 -17.80 1.07
CA LEU A 186 1.87 -18.00 1.90
C LEU A 186 1.59 -18.96 3.05
N GLU A 187 0.48 -18.78 3.76
CA GLU A 187 0.06 -19.67 4.85
C GLU A 187 -0.12 -21.11 4.36
N GLN A 188 -0.85 -21.30 3.26
CA GLN A 188 -1.07 -22.63 2.67
C GLN A 188 0.24 -23.32 2.28
N PHE A 189 1.11 -22.63 1.55
CA PHE A 189 2.38 -23.21 1.10
C PHE A 189 3.35 -23.47 2.25
N THR A 190 3.36 -22.61 3.26
CA THR A 190 4.28 -22.76 4.39
C THR A 190 3.84 -23.88 5.33
N LEU A 191 2.53 -24.01 5.60
CA LEU A 191 1.99 -25.14 6.36
C LEU A 191 2.36 -26.48 5.72
N THR A 192 2.24 -26.57 4.40
CA THR A 192 2.63 -27.77 3.65
C THR A 192 4.10 -28.10 3.86
N VAL A 193 5.00 -27.11 3.86
CA VAL A 193 6.43 -27.33 4.09
C VAL A 193 6.73 -27.73 5.53
N VAL A 194 6.12 -27.07 6.52
CA VAL A 194 6.30 -27.39 7.95
C VAL A 194 5.90 -28.83 8.27
N GLU A 195 4.88 -29.37 7.59
CA GLU A 195 4.47 -30.77 7.73
C GLU A 195 5.54 -31.75 7.22
N HIS A 196 6.27 -31.39 6.17
CA HIS A 196 7.31 -32.24 5.59
C HIS A 196 8.66 -32.11 6.30
N ILE A 197 8.94 -30.98 6.96
CA ILE A 197 10.13 -30.82 7.83
C ILE A 197 10.10 -31.83 8.99
N LYS A 198 8.92 -32.34 9.37
CA LYS A 198 8.72 -33.33 10.44
C LYS A 198 8.64 -34.78 9.95
N SER A 199 9.08 -35.08 8.73
CA SER A 199 9.00 -36.44 8.16
C SER A 199 10.18 -37.36 8.51
N GLU A 200 10.96 -37.06 9.55
CA GLU A 200 11.94 -38.01 10.09
C GLU A 200 11.60 -38.36 11.54
N ASN A 201 11.07 -39.58 11.68
CA ASN A 201 10.92 -40.44 12.87
C ASN A 201 10.48 -39.81 14.20
#